data_AF-A0A2D8EV63-F1
#
_entry.id   AF-A0A2D8EV63-F1
#
_cell.length_a   1.000
_cell.length_b   1.000
_cell.length_c   1.000
_cell.angle_alpha   90.00
_cell.angle_beta   90.00
_cell.angle_gamma   90.00
#
_symmetry.space_group_name_H-M   'P 1'
#
loop_
_entity.id
_entity.type
_entity.pdbx_description
1 polymer ?
#
loop_
_entity_poly.entity_id
_entity_poly.type
_entity_poly.pdbx_seq_one_letter_code
_entity_poly.pdbx_strand_id
1 'polypeptide(L)'
;SVTISVKEHEWINVGNWCWDNFDTLSGISFLPFSDHTYQQAPYQDIDEVQYNDLQSKMPKDIDWNKLQNYETEDNTRGSQELACKAGSCELVDI
;
A
#
# COMPACT_ATOMS: atom_id res chain seq x y z
N SER A 1 -7.94 10.34 -10.61
CA SER A 1 -6.83 9.51 -11.10
C SER A 1 -7.20 8.06 -10.86
N VAL A 2 -7.16 7.24 -11.90
CA VAL A 2 -7.43 5.79 -11.80
C VAL A 2 -6.33 5.04 -12.55
N THR A 3 -5.91 3.91 -11.97
CA THR A 3 -4.94 3.01 -12.61
C THR A 3 -5.66 1.75 -13.04
N ILE A 4 -5.51 1.39 -14.31
CA ILE A 4 -6.10 0.19 -14.90
C ILE A 4 -4.96 -0.77 -15.23
N SER A 5 -5.00 -1.95 -14.61
CA SER A 5 -4.06 -3.04 -14.94
C SER A 5 -4.62 -3.84 -16.11
N VAL A 6 -3.84 -4.00 -17.17
CA VAL A 6 -4.27 -4.62 -18.43
C VAL A 6 -3.45 -5.86 -18.71
N LYS A 7 -4.11 -7.00 -18.93
CA LYS A 7 -3.43 -8.25 -19.32
C LYS A 7 -2.99 -8.17 -20.78
N GLU A 8 -1.97 -8.95 -21.14
CA GLU A 8 -1.37 -8.89 -22.47
C GLU A 8 -2.37 -9.04 -23.63
N HIS A 9 -3.35 -9.95 -23.48
CA HIS A 9 -4.36 -10.20 -24.52
C HIS A 9 -5.49 -9.15 -24.58
N GLU A 10 -5.55 -8.22 -23.62
CA GLU A 10 -6.62 -7.21 -23.52
C GLU A 10 -6.25 -5.89 -24.21
N TRP A 11 -4.96 -5.64 -24.47
CA TRP A 11 -4.45 -4.34 -24.94
C TRP A 11 -5.13 -3.81 -26.20
N ILE A 12 -5.38 -4.68 -27.19
CA ILE A 12 -6.04 -4.28 -28.44
C ILE A 12 -7.47 -3.80 -28.17
N ASN A 13 -8.21 -4.50 -27.30
CA ASN A 13 -9.59 -4.14 -26.98
C ASN A 13 -9.66 -2.86 -26.17
N VAL A 14 -8.76 -2.69 -25.20
CA VAL A 14 -8.65 -1.46 -24.40
C VAL A 14 -8.32 -0.26 -25.30
N GLY A 15 -7.39 -0.42 -26.24
CA GLY A 15 -7.02 0.63 -27.20
C GLY A 15 -8.21 1.08 -28.06
N ASN A 16 -8.96 0.13 -28.61
CA ASN A 16 -10.17 0.42 -29.40
C ASN A 16 -11.23 1.14 -28.55
N TRP A 17 -11.46 0.67 -27.32
CA TRP A 17 -12.43 1.31 -26.43
C TRP A 17 -12.03 2.75 -26.10
N CYS A 18 -10.74 3.01 -25.88
CA CYS A 18 -10.26 4.36 -25.63
C CYS A 18 -10.44 5.28 -26.83
N TRP A 19 -10.24 4.77 -28.04
CA TRP A 19 -10.45 5.51 -29.28
C TRP A 19 -11.91 5.96 -29.41
N ASP A 20 -12.85 5.04 -29.17
CA ASP A 20 -14.30 5.30 -29.30
C ASP A 20 -14.83 6.23 -28.20
N ASN A 21 -14.14 6.34 -27.07
CA ASN A 21 -14.59 7.09 -25.89
C ASN A 21 -13.67 8.27 -25.53
N PHE A 22 -12.81 8.70 -26.45
CA PHE A 22 -11.71 9.63 -26.15
C PHE A 22 -12.16 10.93 -25.47
N ASP A 23 -13.30 11.48 -25.87
CA ASP A 23 -13.87 12.72 -25.31
C ASP A 23 -14.30 12.58 -23.83
N THR A 24 -14.44 11.37 -23.32
CA THR A 24 -14.85 11.08 -21.93
C THR A 24 -13.69 10.70 -21.03
N LEU A 25 -12.50 10.45 -21.58
CA LEU A 25 -11.34 10.00 -20.82
C LEU A 25 -10.62 11.18 -20.17
N SER A 26 -10.36 11.06 -18.86
CA SER A 26 -9.53 12.03 -18.14
C SER A 26 -8.79 11.37 -16.98
N GLY A 27 -7.47 11.57 -16.90
CA GLY A 27 -6.65 11.16 -15.76
C GLY A 27 -6.61 9.64 -15.51
N ILE A 28 -6.36 8.86 -16.56
CA ILE A 28 -6.23 7.39 -16.51
C ILE A 28 -4.77 6.99 -16.74
N SER A 29 -4.29 6.03 -15.96
CA SER A 29 -2.98 5.39 -16.14
C SER A 29 -3.16 3.91 -16.42
N PHE A 30 -2.58 3.43 -17.52
CA PHE A 30 -2.60 2.00 -17.85
C PHE A 30 -1.27 1.37 -17.44
N LEU A 31 -1.32 0.25 -16.72
CA LEU A 31 -0.16 -0.54 -16.35
C LEU A 31 -0.33 -1.97 -16.86
N PRO A 32 0.75 -2.63 -17.31
CA PRO A 32 0.70 -4.06 -17.61
C PRO A 32 0.41 -4.83 -16.33
N PHE A 33 -0.58 -5.72 -16.39
CA PHE A 33 -0.84 -6.66 -15.32
C PHE A 33 0.26 -7.72 -15.30
N SER A 34 0.84 -7.97 -14.12
CA SER A 34 1.88 -8.96 -13.93
C SER A 34 1.57 -9.83 -12.71
N ASP A 35 1.57 -11.14 -12.89
CA ASP A 35 1.44 -12.13 -11.81
C ASP A 35 2.79 -12.32 -11.10
N HIS A 36 3.30 -11.27 -10.45
CA HIS A 36 4.50 -11.40 -9.62
C HIS A 36 4.13 -11.95 -8.25
N THR A 37 4.41 -13.23 -8.02
CA THR A 37 4.38 -13.84 -6.69
C THR A 37 5.67 -13.54 -5.94
N TYR A 38 5.62 -12.56 -5.04
CA TYR A 38 6.64 -12.38 -4.02
C TYR A 38 6.39 -13.36 -2.86
N GLN A 39 7.44 -13.86 -2.20
CA GLN A 39 7.29 -14.76 -1.04
C GLN A 39 6.46 -14.12 0.09
N GLN A 40 6.54 -12.81 0.23
CA GLN A 40 5.72 -12.02 1.16
C GLN A 40 5.01 -10.92 0.37
N ALA A 41 4.12 -11.33 -0.53
CA ALA A 41 3.25 -10.38 -1.21
C ALA A 41 2.36 -9.66 -0.18
N PRO A 42 2.18 -8.34 -0.31
CA PRO A 42 1.32 -7.58 0.61
C PRO A 42 -0.15 -8.02 0.55
N TYR A 43 -0.56 -8.60 -0.58
CA TYR A 43 -1.87 -9.20 -0.79
C TYR A 43 -1.71 -10.63 -1.28
N GLN A 44 -2.57 -11.51 -0.80
CA GLN A 44 -2.60 -12.91 -1.19
C GLN A 44 -4.04 -13.32 -1.45
N ASP A 45 -4.28 -13.93 -2.60
CA ASP A 45 -5.58 -14.50 -2.93
C ASP A 45 -5.85 -15.74 -2.06
N ILE A 46 -7.02 -15.75 -1.42
CA ILE A 46 -7.50 -16.85 -0.57
C ILE A 46 -8.99 -17.10 -0.83
N ASP A 47 -9.46 -18.31 -0.51
CA ASP A 47 -10.89 -18.62 -0.57
C ASP A 47 -11.64 -18.14 0.69
N GLU A 48 -12.97 -18.15 0.62
CA GLU A 48 -13.85 -17.71 1.72
C GLU A 48 -13.66 -18.55 3.00
N VAL A 49 -13.40 -19.86 2.86
CA VAL A 49 -13.23 -20.76 3.99
C VAL A 49 -11.94 -20.42 4.75
N GLN A 50 -10.85 -20.21 4.01
CA GLN A 50 -9.56 -19.75 4.52
C GLN A 50 -9.68 -18.38 5.18
N TYR A 51 -10.40 -17.44 4.55
CA TYR A 51 -10.64 -16.12 5.13
C TYR A 51 -11.32 -16.22 6.50
N ASN A 52 -12.41 -16.98 6.59
CA ASN A 52 -13.17 -17.13 7.84
C ASN A 52 -12.34 -17.80 8.95
N ASP A 53 -11.53 -18.81 8.61
CA ASP A 53 -10.60 -19.44 9.55
C ASP A 53 -9.53 -18.46 10.06
N LEU A 54 -8.87 -17.73 9.16
CA LEU A 54 -7.85 -16.73 9.52
C LEU A 54 -8.45 -15.58 10.36
N GLN A 55 -9.61 -15.09 9.98
CA GLN A 55 -10.32 -14.05 10.72
C GLN A 55 -10.65 -14.51 12.15
N SER A 56 -11.02 -15.77 12.34
CA SER A 56 -11.31 -16.30 13.69
C SER A 56 -10.08 -16.36 14.59
N LYS A 57 -8.88 -16.46 13.99
CA LYS A 57 -7.58 -16.48 14.68
C LYS A 57 -7.01 -15.09 14.93
N MET A 58 -7.52 -14.05 14.27
CA MET A 58 -7.05 -12.68 14.47
C MET A 58 -7.34 -12.23 15.90
N PRO A 59 -6.34 -11.68 16.62
CA PRO A 59 -6.57 -11.13 17.93
C PRO A 59 -7.51 -9.93 17.85
N LYS A 60 -8.43 -9.80 18.81
CA LYS A 60 -9.37 -8.67 18.88
C LYS A 60 -8.67 -7.36 19.22
N ASP A 61 -7.67 -7.46 20.08
CA ASP A 61 -6.88 -6.34 20.56
C ASP A 61 -5.39 -6.68 20.44
N ILE A 62 -4.60 -5.67 20.10
CA ILE A 62 -3.14 -5.77 20.05
C ILE A 62 -2.60 -5.13 21.32
N ASP A 63 -1.91 -5.92 22.15
CA ASP A 63 -1.21 -5.41 23.33
C ASP A 63 0.13 -4.79 22.93
N TRP A 64 0.10 -3.48 22.66
CA TRP A 64 1.27 -2.71 22.26
C TRP A 64 2.37 -2.65 23.32
N ASN A 65 2.09 -2.92 24.59
CA ASN A 65 3.14 -2.98 25.62
C ASN A 65 4.13 -4.12 25.35
N LYS A 66 3.70 -5.19 24.66
CA LYS A 66 4.59 -6.30 24.27
C LYS A 66 5.60 -5.90 23.21
N LEU A 67 5.42 -4.77 22.53
CA LEU A 67 6.37 -4.29 21.52
C LEU A 67 7.76 -4.03 22.13
N GLN A 68 7.80 -3.59 23.39
CA GLN A 68 9.04 -3.40 24.17
C GLN A 68 9.88 -4.69 24.32
N ASN A 69 9.27 -5.88 24.16
CA ASN A 69 10.01 -7.13 24.18
C ASN A 69 10.82 -7.37 22.89
N TYR A 70 10.45 -6.69 21.81
CA TYR A 70 11.04 -6.85 20.47
C TYR A 70 11.86 -5.62 20.05
N GLU A 71 11.50 -4.43 20.53
CA GLU A 71 12.27 -3.20 20.36
C GLU A 71 13.31 -3.07 21.48
N THR A 72 14.51 -3.61 21.26
CA THR A 72 15.63 -3.49 22.22
C THR A 72 16.30 -2.11 22.22
N GLU A 73 16.18 -1.37 21.12
CA GLU A 73 16.76 -0.04 20.94
C GLU A 73 15.74 0.86 20.24
N ASP A 74 15.66 2.11 20.69
CA ASP A 74 14.81 3.12 20.07
C ASP A 74 15.41 3.58 18.72
N ASN A 75 14.78 3.13 17.63
CA ASN A 75 15.13 3.51 16.26
C ASN A 75 14.29 4.70 15.74
N THR A 76 13.45 5.33 16.57
CA THR A 76 12.63 6.48 16.17
C THR A 76 13.41 7.80 16.04
N ARG A 77 14.72 7.78 16.27
CA ARG A 77 15.65 8.91 16.04
C ARG A 77 15.61 9.49 14.62
N GLY A 78 15.03 8.78 13.65
CA GLY A 78 14.87 9.24 12.26
C GLY A 78 13.83 10.36 12.04
N SER A 79 12.99 10.70 13.02
CA SER A 79 12.02 11.81 12.91
C SER A 79 12.50 13.13 13.51
N GLN A 80 13.79 13.25 13.83
CA GLN A 80 14.41 14.53 14.23
C GLN A 80 14.59 15.45 13.01
N GLU A 81 13.51 15.73 12.27
CA GLU A 81 13.48 16.91 11.41
C GLU A 81 13.31 18.13 12.33
N LEU A 82 14.24 19.09 12.19
CA LEU A 82 14.09 20.37 12.86
C LEU A 82 12.75 20.98 12.45
N ALA A 83 11.84 21.17 13.41
CA ALA A 83 10.60 21.92 13.22
C ALA A 83 10.92 23.42 13.08
N CYS A 84 11.64 23.80 12.02
CA CYS A 84 12.05 25.17 11.81
C CYS A 84 10.83 26.01 11.41
N LYS A 85 10.30 26.78 12.36
CA LYS A 85 9.35 27.86 12.11
C LYS A 85 10.08 29.18 12.27
N ALA A 86 10.00 30.04 11.26
CA ALA A 86 10.35 31.46 11.33
C ALA A 86 11.73 31.77 11.96
N GLY A 87 12.79 31.07 11.53
CA GLY A 87 14.18 31.44 11.83
C GLY A 87 14.74 30.96 13.17
N SER A 88 14.01 30.13 13.93
CA SER A 88 14.56 29.39 15.07
C SER A 88 14.29 27.89 14.89
N CYS A 89 15.31 27.07 15.11
CA CYS A 89 15.18 25.62 15.15
C CYS A 89 15.59 25.20 16.57
N GLU A 90 14.61 24.85 17.39
CA GLU A 90 14.86 24.33 18.74
C GLU A 90 14.92 22.81 18.68
N LEU A 91 15.92 22.23 19.34
CA LEU A 91 15.91 20.81 19.66
C LEU A 91 14.88 20.63 20.77
N VAL A 92 13.71 20.12 20.40
CA VAL A 92 12.73 19.67 21.38
C VAL A 92 13.12 18.23 21.71
N ASP A 93 13.76 18.03 22.86
CA ASP A 93 13.90 16.69 23.44
C ASP A 93 12.49 16.19 23.79
N ILE A 94 12.02 15.18 23.05
CA ILE A 94 10.89 14.32 23.44
C ILE A 94 11.48 12.96 23.79
#